data_AF-A0A7Z9UF29-F1
#
_entry.id   AF-A0A7Z9UF29-F1
#
_cell.length_a   1.000
_cell.length_b   1.000
_cell.length_c   1.000
_cell.angle_alpha   90.00
_cell.angle_beta   90.00
_cell.angle_gamma   90.00
#
_symmetry.space_group_name_H-M   'P 1'
#
loop_
_entity.id
_entity.type
_entity.pdbx_description
1 polymer ?
#
loop_
_entity_poly.entity_id
_entity_poly.type
_entity_poly.pdbx_seq_one_letter_code
_entity_poly.pdbx_strand_id
1 'polypeptide(L)' 'RIAKEKKLDLVEVSPNADPPVCKILDYGKWRYERDKQKKESKPAKSMALREVKMRPKIGEHDFQVKKKQVERLL' A
#
# COMPACT_ATOMS: atom_id res chain seq x y z
N ARG A 1 4.69 -36.97 -4.17
CA ARG A 1 5.90 -37.15 -3.32
C ARG A 1 6.95 -36.06 -3.52
N ILE A 2 7.10 -35.57 -4.75
CA ILE A 2 8.05 -34.52 -5.18
C ILE A 2 8.22 -33.32 -4.22
N ALA A 3 7.13 -32.73 -3.70
CA ALA A 3 7.21 -31.58 -2.79
C ALA A 3 7.85 -31.93 -1.44
N LYS A 4 7.45 -33.07 -0.85
CA LYS A 4 8.01 -33.58 0.42
C LYS A 4 9.49 -33.94 0.29
N GLU A 5 9.89 -34.51 -0.85
CA GLU A 5 11.29 -34.84 -1.15
C GLU A 5 12.17 -33.59 -1.23
N LYS A 6 11.61 -32.48 -1.70
CA LYS A 6 12.30 -31.19 -1.78
C LYS A 6 12.11 -30.31 -0.54
N LYS A 7 11.41 -30.79 0.51
CA LYS A 7 11.00 -30.00 1.69
C LYS A 7 10.29 -28.68 1.33
N LEU A 8 9.51 -28.69 0.26
CA LEU A 8 8.71 -27.56 -0.22
C LEU A 8 7.22 -27.89 -0.10
N ASP A 9 6.38 -26.87 -0.17
CA ASP A 9 4.93 -27.01 -0.08
C ASP A 9 4.30 -27.19 -1.46
N LEU A 10 3.23 -27.98 -1.52
CA LEU A 10 2.34 -28.02 -2.69
C LEU A 10 1.26 -26.96 -2.48
N VAL A 11 1.30 -25.88 -3.24
CA VAL A 11 0.39 -24.75 -3.10
C VAL A 11 -0.48 -24.62 -4.35
N GLU A 12 -1.79 -24.59 -4.14
CA GLU A 12 -2.77 -24.32 -5.19
C GLU A 12 -2.78 -22.81 -5.49
N VAL A 13 -2.34 -22.44 -6.71
CA VAL A 13 -2.21 -21.03 -7.12
C VAL A 13 -3.38 -20.57 -7.99
N SER A 14 -4.09 -21.48 -8.65
CA SER A 14 -5.26 -21.17 -9.44
C SER A 14 -6.34 -22.22 -9.23
N PRO A 15 -7.30 -21.96 -8.32
CA PRO A 15 -8.42 -22.86 -8.06
C PRO A 15 -9.48 -22.82 -9.17
N ASN A 16 -9.49 -21.76 -9.99
CA ASN A 16 -10.50 -21.54 -11.03
C ASN A 16 -10.11 -22.12 -12.39
N ALA A 17 -8.97 -22.80 -12.51
CA ALA A 17 -8.54 -23.47 -13.73
C ALA A 17 -9.00 -24.93 -13.74
N ASP A 18 -9.33 -25.46 -14.93
CA ASP A 18 -9.68 -26.87 -15.10
C ASP A 18 -8.58 -27.56 -15.94
N PRO A 19 -7.71 -28.42 -15.35
CA PRO A 19 -7.64 -28.80 -13.94
C PRO A 19 -6.95 -27.77 -13.03
N PRO A 20 -7.17 -27.80 -11.71
CA PRO A 20 -6.58 -26.85 -10.76
C PRO A 20 -5.05 -26.93 -10.79
N VAL A 21 -4.42 -25.75 -10.83
CA VAL A 21 -2.97 -25.66 -11.01
C VAL A 21 -2.29 -25.53 -9.66
N CYS A 22 -1.58 -26.59 -9.26
CA CYS A 22 -0.74 -26.63 -8.08
C CYS A 22 0.74 -26.39 -8.46
N LYS A 23 1.42 -25.50 -7.75
CA LYS A 23 2.87 -25.26 -7.88
C LYS A 23 3.59 -25.72 -6.61
N ILE A 24 4.80 -26.24 -6.78
CA ILE A 24 5.69 -26.59 -5.67
C ILE A 24 6.49 -25.33 -5.32
N LEU A 25 6.26 -24.75 -4.15
CA LEU A 25 6.90 -23.52 -3.71
C LEU A 25 6.95 -23.44 -2.18
N ASP A 26 7.86 -22.63 -1.64
CA ASP A 26 7.86 -22.27 -0.22
C ASP A 26 6.77 -21.23 0.03
N TYR A 27 5.72 -21.62 0.75
CA TYR A 27 4.57 -20.76 0.97
C TYR A 27 4.91 -19.54 1.85
N GLY A 28 5.80 -19.69 2.82
CA GLY A 28 6.21 -18.61 3.72
C GLY A 28 6.95 -17.51 2.98
N LYS A 29 7.95 -17.89 2.17
CA LYS A 29 8.71 -16.96 1.35
C LYS A 29 7.81 -16.26 0.32
N TRP A 30 6.95 -17.01 -0.35
CA TRP A 30 6.04 -16.46 -1.36
C TRP A 30 5.03 -15.46 -0.76
N ARG A 31 4.46 -15.75 0.41
CA ARG A 31 3.57 -14.83 1.12
C ARG A 31 4.30 -13.53 1.46
N TYR A 32 5.52 -13.64 2.00
CA TYR A 32 6.34 -12.48 2.35
C TYR A 32 6.64 -11.59 1.13
N GLU A 33 7.09 -12.18 0.02
CA GLU A 33 7.36 -11.44 -1.22
C GLU A 33 6.10 -10.76 -1.76
N ARG A 34 4.95 -11.43 -1.72
CA ARG A 34 3.67 -10.86 -2.16
C ARG A 34 3.22 -9.69 -1.28
N ASP A 35 3.37 -9.81 0.04
CA ASP A 35 3.02 -8.72 0.96
C ASP A 35 4.00 -7.55 0.86
N LYS A 36 5.28 -7.82 0.63
CA LYS A 36 6.29 -6.80 0.35
C LYS A 36 5.95 -6.04 -0.94
N GLN A 37 5.70 -6.76 -2.04
CA GLN A 37 5.30 -6.16 -3.31
C GLN A 37 4.00 -5.35 -3.18
N LYS A 38 3.00 -5.84 -2.44
CA LYS A 38 1.77 -5.08 -2.16
C LYS A 38 2.03 -3.80 -1.35
N LYS A 39 2.99 -3.82 -0.42
CA LYS A 39 3.37 -2.63 0.35
C LYS A 39 4.14 -1.63 -0.51
N GLU A 40 5.04 -2.10 -1.37
CA GLU A 40 5.81 -1.26 -2.32
C GLU A 40 4.92 -0.69 -3.43
N SER A 41 3.94 -1.46 -3.89
CA SER A 41 3.00 -1.05 -4.96
C SER A 41 1.84 -0.22 -4.44
N LYS A 42 1.66 -0.08 -3.11
CA LYS A 42 0.69 0.86 -2.56
C LYS A 42 1.24 2.26 -2.83
N PRO A 43 0.59 3.04 -3.72
CA PRO A 43 1.04 4.40 -3.96
C PRO A 43 1.05 5.13 -2.61
N ALA A 44 2.11 5.92 -2.37
CA ALA A 44 2.17 6.79 -1.21
C ALA A 44 0.84 7.55 -1.11
N LYS A 45 0.24 7.60 0.09
CA LYS A 45 -1.08 8.23 0.30
C LYS A 45 -1.08 9.58 -0.43
N SER A 46 -1.91 9.68 -1.48
CA SER A 46 -2.09 10.93 -2.22
C SER A 46 -2.44 12.02 -1.21
N MET A 47 -1.71 13.14 -1.25
CA MET A 47 -2.04 14.28 -0.40
C MET A 47 -3.48 14.71 -0.73
N ALA A 48 -4.39 14.51 0.22
CA ALA A 48 -5.77 14.94 0.06
C ALA A 48 -5.83 16.48 -0.04
N LEU A 49 -6.76 16.98 -0.84
CA LEU A 49 -7.04 18.42 -0.94
C LEU A 49 -7.32 18.98 0.47
N ARG A 50 -6.53 19.96 0.90
CA ARG A 50 -6.73 20.64 2.19
C ARG A 50 -7.24 22.05 1.94
N GLU A 51 -8.44 22.34 2.40
CA GLU A 51 -9.01 23.69 2.34
C GLU A 51 -8.60 24.53 3.56
N VAL A 52 -8.19 25.78 3.31
CA VAL A 52 -7.92 26.76 4.38
C VAL A 52 -8.94 27.88 4.30
N LYS A 53 -9.79 28.02 5.33
CA LYS A 53 -10.82 29.07 5.41
C LYS A 53 -10.29 30.31 6.13
N MET A 54 -10.40 31.46 5.50
CA MET A 54 -10.09 32.77 6.09
C MET A 54 -11.37 33.58 6.30
N ARG A 55 -11.41 34.39 7.36
CA ARG A 55 -12.52 35.30 7.67
C ARG A 55 -12.05 36.75 7.46
N PRO A 56 -12.92 37.69 7.06
CA PRO A 56 -12.51 39.08 6.81
C PRO A 56 -12.01 39.83 8.05
N LYS A 57 -12.40 39.41 9.26
CA LYS A 57 -11.95 40.00 10.55
C LYS A 57 -10.80 39.19 11.18
N ILE A 58 -9.90 38.68 10.36
CA ILE A 58 -8.72 37.94 10.80
C ILE A 58 -7.66 38.91 11.31
N GLY A 59 -7.06 38.64 12.47
CA GLY A 59 -5.94 39.42 12.98
C GLY A 59 -4.64 39.08 12.23
N GLU A 60 -3.67 40.00 12.25
CA GLU A 60 -2.38 39.88 11.55
C GLU A 60 -1.66 38.55 11.85
N HIS A 61 -1.64 38.13 13.11
CA HIS A 61 -0.99 36.89 13.52
C HIS A 61 -1.67 35.63 12.93
N ASP A 62 -3.01 35.57 12.96
CA ASP A 62 -3.77 34.43 12.42
C ASP A 62 -3.62 34.35 10.89
N PHE A 63 -3.53 35.50 10.22
CA PHE A 63 -3.24 35.56 8.79
C PHE A 63 -1.87 34.98 8.45
N GLN A 64 -0.83 35.35 9.20
CA GLN A 64 0.53 34.85 9.00
C GLN A 64 0.64 33.33 9.21
N VAL A 65 -0.05 32.78 10.22
CA VAL A 65 -0.08 31.33 10.47
C VAL A 65 -0.78 30.59 9.32
N LYS A 66 -1.94 31.07 8.87
CA LYS A 66 -2.66 30.45 7.76
C LYS A 66 -1.92 30.58 6.44
N LYS A 67 -1.21 31.68 6.20
CA LYS A 67 -0.34 31.86 5.02
C LYS A 67 0.77 30.81 4.99
N LYS A 68 1.51 30.64 6.09
CA LYS A 68 2.55 29.60 6.21
C LYS A 68 2.00 28.19 6.01
N GLN A 69 0.77 27.94 6.49
CA GLN A 69 0.09 26.67 6.27
C GLN A 69 -0.22 26.44 4.80
N VAL A 70 -0.70 27.46 4.07
CA VAL A 70 -0.96 27.36 2.63
C VAL A 70 0.34 27.16 1.84
N GLU A 71 1.40 27.91 2.15
CA GLU A 71 2.72 27.78 1.50
C GLU A 71 3.34 26.38 1.66
N ARG A 72 3.06 25.71 2.78
CA ARG A 72 3.50 24.32 3.04
C ARG A 72 2.65 23.27 2.33
N LEU A 73 1.44 23.62 1.90
CA LEU A 73 0.50 22.73 1.23
C LEU A 73 0.56 22.80 -0.30
N LEU A 74 1.23 23.82 -0.84
CA LEU A 74 1.68 23.92 -2.24
C LEU A 74 2.97 23.11 -2.44
#